data_AF-A0A8S2YJ42-F1
#
_entry.id   AF-A0A8S2YJ42-F1
#
_cell.length_a   1.000
_cell.length_b   1.000
_cell.length_c   1.000
_cell.angle_alpha   90.00
_cell.angle_beta   90.00
_cell.angle_gamma   90.00
#
_symmetry.space_group_name_H-M   'P 1'
#
loop_
_entity.id
_entity.type
_entity.pdbx_description
1 polymer ?
#
loop_
_entity_poly.entity_id
_entity_poly.type
_entity_poly.pdbx_seq_one_letter_code
_entity_poly.pdbx_strand_id
1 'polypeptide(L)' 'NASVGVQGSGWGWLGFNRQEQRLQIATCANQDPLQATTGLSPIFGIDVWEHAYYLQYKNVRA' A
#
# COMPACT_ATOMS: atom_id res chain seq x y z
N ASN A 1 7.38 -8.88 3.56
CA ASN A 1 7.12 -7.84 2.53
C ASN A 1 5.62 -7.69 2.29
N ALA A 2 4.99 -6.66 2.86
CA ALA A 2 3.54 -6.45 2.73
C ALA A 2 3.12 -6.04 1.32
N SER A 3 3.84 -5.10 0.69
CA SER A 3 3.51 -4.58 -0.66
C SER A 3 3.64 -5.63 -1.77
N VAL A 4 4.59 -6.55 -1.66
CA VAL A 4 4.76 -7.67 -2.61
C VAL A 4 3.59 -8.66 -2.53
N GLY A 5 2.93 -8.76 -1.37
CA GLY A 5 1.80 -9.66 -1.15
C GLY A 5 0.46 -9.15 -1.70
N VAL A 6 0.38 -7.91 -2.17
CA VAL A 6 -0.84 -7.38 -2.81
C VAL A 6 -1.05 -8.13 -4.13
N GLN A 7 -2.20 -8.79 -4.28
CA GLN A 7 -2.55 -9.46 -5.53
C GLN A 7 -3.25 -8.46 -6.47
N GLY A 8 -2.88 -8.48 -7.76
CA GLY A 8 -3.42 -7.53 -8.74
C GLY A 8 -2.96 -6.09 -8.49
N SER A 9 -3.91 -5.16 -8.53
CA SER A 9 -3.71 -3.72 -8.37
C SER A 9 -3.98 -3.27 -6.94
N GLY A 10 -3.19 -2.32 -6.44
CA GLY A 10 -3.39 -1.76 -5.11
C GLY A 10 -2.20 -0.96 -4.59
N TRP A 11 -2.13 -0.85 -3.27
CA TRP A 11 -1.19 0.01 -2.57
C TRP A 11 -0.63 -0.67 -1.33
N GLY A 12 0.66 -0.49 -1.08
CA GLY A 12 1.28 -0.73 0.23
C GLY A 12 1.40 0.58 0.99
N TRP A 13 0.92 0.62 2.23
CA TRP A 13 0.86 1.84 3.03
C TRP A 13 1.65 1.71 4.33
N LEU A 14 2.36 2.78 4.68
CA LEU A 14 2.73 3.11 6.05
C LEU A 14 1.73 4.15 6.55
N GLY A 15 1.00 3.81 7.61
CA GLY A 15 0.02 4.68 8.24
C GLY A 15 0.25 4.82 9.75
N PHE A 16 -0.24 5.91 10.32
CA PHE A 16 -0.23 6.13 11.76
C PHE A 16 -1.56 5.73 12.38
N ASN A 17 -1.51 4.83 13.36
CA ASN A 17 -2.64 4.51 14.22
C ASN A 17 -2.68 5.49 15.38
N ARG A 18 -3.69 6.37 15.38
CA ARG A 18 -3.87 7.38 16.45
C ARG A 18 -4.34 6.79 17.77
N GLN A 19 -5.05 5.66 17.76
CA GLN A 19 -5.53 5.02 18.98
C GLN A 19 -4.38 4.34 19.74
N GLU A 20 -3.49 3.70 19.00
CA GLU A 20 -2.35 2.97 19.56
C GLU A 20 -1.04 3.76 19.57
N GLN A 21 -1.06 5.00 19.05
CA GLN A 21 0.09 5.90 18.94
C GLN A 21 1.31 5.24 18.27
N ARG A 22 1.09 4.44 17.23
CA ARG A 22 2.16 3.71 16.53
C ARG A 22 2.03 3.73 15.01
N LEU A 23 3.15 3.50 14.35
CA LEU A 23 3.20 3.24 12.91
C LEU A 23 2.74 1.80 12.62
N GLN A 24 2.00 1.64 11.53
CA GLN A 24 1.50 0.36 11.06
C GLN A 24 1.62 0.26 9.54
N ILE A 25 1.87 -0.96 9.07
CA ILE A 25 1.84 -1.29 7.65
C ILE A 25 0.47 -1.85 7.31
N ALA A 26 -0.10 -1.39 6.21
CA ALA A 26 -1.37 -1.89 5.69
C ALA A 26 -1.31 -2.02 4.17
N THR A 27 -2.23 -2.76 3.59
CA THR A 27 -2.40 -2.87 2.13
C THR A 27 -3.84 -2.58 1.76
N CYS A 28 -4.05 -1.86 0.67
CA CYS A 28 -5.38 -1.54 0.14
C CYS A 28 -5.45 -2.03 -1.30
N ALA A 29 -6.54 -2.71 -1.66
CA ALA A 29 -6.76 -3.14 -3.04
C ALA A 29 -7.24 -1.95 -3.88
N ASN A 30 -6.86 -1.94 -5.16
CA ASN A 30 -7.33 -0.96 -6.13
C ASN A 30 -7.21 0.50 -5.65
N GLN A 31 -8.34 1.17 -5.42
CA GLN A 31 -8.47 2.58 -5.04
C GLN A 31 -9.04 2.74 -3.64
N ASP A 32 -9.06 1.67 -2.84
CA ASP A 32 -9.60 1.69 -1.49
C ASP A 32 -8.80 2.70 -0.64
N PRO A 33 -9.46 3.72 -0.05
CA PRO A 33 -8.77 4.77 0.68
C PRO A 33 -8.32 4.27 2.05
N LEU A 34 -7.02 4.38 2.35
CA LEU A 34 -6.40 3.86 3.57
C LEU A 34 -7.18 4.21 4.85
N GLN A 35 -7.55 5.48 5.02
CA GLN A 35 -8.22 5.94 6.24
C GLN A 35 -9.61 5.34 6.41
N ALA A 36 -10.41 5.21 5.34
CA ALA A 36 -11.75 4.64 5.47
C ALA A 36 -11.70 3.11 5.64
N THR A 37 -10.72 2.44 5.04
CA THR A 37 -10.58 0.98 5.10
C THR A 37 -9.94 0.50 6.40
N THR A 38 -9.00 1.26 6.97
CA THR A 38 -8.15 0.80 8.10
C THR A 38 -8.17 1.73 9.31
N GLY A 39 -8.72 2.94 9.18
CA GLY A 39 -8.63 3.98 10.22
C GLY A 39 -7.26 4.66 10.35
N LEU A 40 -6.26 4.25 9.55
CA LEU A 40 -4.91 4.79 9.60
C LEU A 40 -4.81 6.14 8.89
N SER A 41 -4.05 7.07 9.48
CA SER A 41 -3.65 8.29 8.78
C SER A 41 -2.48 7.98 7.83
N PRO A 42 -2.60 8.25 6.52
CA PRO A 42 -1.53 7.92 5.57
C PRO A 42 -0.26 8.74 5.84
N ILE A 43 0.89 8.09 5.80
CA ILE A 43 2.21 8.73 5.88
C ILE A 43 2.97 8.51 4.58
N PHE A 44 3.03 7.27 4.10
CA PHE A 44 3.74 6.92 2.88
C PHE A 44 3.00 5.79 2.15
N GLY A 45 2.89 5.89 0.82
CA GLY A 45 2.22 4.93 -0.03
C GLY A 45 3.12 4.48 -1.17
N ILE A 46 3.09 3.18 -1.46
CA ILE A 46 3.77 2.55 -2.60
C ILE A 46 2.68 2.08 -3.55
N ASP A 47 2.66 2.65 -4.76
CA ASP A 47 1.83 2.18 -5.86
C ASP A 47 2.38 0.84 -6.36
N VAL A 48 1.57 -0.22 -6.28
CA VAL A 48 1.93 -1.57 -6.77
C VAL A 48 1.09 -2.01 -7.96
N TRP A 49 0.40 -1.08 -8.62
CA TRP A 49 -0.18 -1.30 -9.93
C TRP A 49 0.93 -1.58 -10.95
N GLU A 50 0.67 -2.46 -11.92
CA GLU A 50 1.68 -2.81 -12.94
C GLU A 50 2.20 -1.56 -13.67
N HIS A 51 1.34 -0.58 -13.97
CA HIS A 51 1.76 0.67 -14.61
C HIS A 51 2.85 1.43 -13.86
N ALA A 52 3.01 1.20 -12.55
CA ALA A 52 3.96 1.95 -11.72
C ALA A 52 5.41 1.48 -11.92
N TYR A 53 5.61 0.24 -12.40
CA TYR A 53 6.94 -0.34 -12.55
C TYR A 53 7.18 -1.06 -13.88
N TYR A 54 6.14 -1.40 -14.65
CA TYR A 54 6.28 -2.33 -15.77
C TYR A 54 7.23 -1.86 -16.88
N LEU A 55 7.34 -0.55 -17.12
CA LEU A 55 8.24 -0.05 -18.17
C LEU A 55 9.71 -0.34 -17.86
N GLN A 56 10.10 -0.27 -16.59
CA GLN A 56 11.49 -0.44 -16.14
C GLN A 56 11.78 -1.87 -15.65
N TYR A 57 10.83 -2.48 -14.93
CA TYR A 57 11.01 -3.74 -14.22
C TYR A 57 10.15 -4.88 -14.75
N LYS A 58 9.28 -4.62 -15.75
CA LYS A 58 8.37 -5.62 -16.34
C LYS A 58 7.54 -6.29 -15.22
N ASN A 59 7.55 -7.62 -15.17
CA ASN A 59 6.85 -8.43 -14.17
C ASN A 59 7.62 -8.61 -12.85
N VAL A 60 8.77 -7.95 -12.68
CA VAL A 60 9.55 -7.99 -11.43
C VAL A 60 9.02 -6.92 -10.48
N ARG A 61 8.09 -7.32 -9.62
CA ARG A 61 7.49 -6.46 -8.56
C ARG A 61 8.37 -6.36 -7.30
N ALA A 62 9.28 -7.32 -7.10
CA ALA A 62 10.07 -7.48 -5.87
C ALA A 62 11.44 -6.80 -5.96
#